data_AF-A0A4P9WR57-F1
#
_entry.id   AF-A0A4P9WR57-F1
#
_cell.length_a   1.000
_cell.length_b   1.000
_cell.length_c   1.000
_cell.angle_alpha   90.00
_cell.angle_beta   90.00
_cell.angle_gamma   90.00
#
_symmetry.space_group_name_H-M   'P 1'
#
loop_
_entity.id
_entity.type
_entity.pdbx_description
1 polymer ?
#
loop_
_entity_poly.entity_id
_entity_poly.type
_entity_poly.pdbx_seq_one_letter_code
_entity_poly.pdbx_strand_id
1 'polypeptide(L)'
;RAYQRLLFSLTFFHAVVIERKKFLSLGWNVAAEFNDSDFETSQSLLEVLLNDYAEIPWDAMRYLIAEATYGGRVTDEWDRRTVKSYVNQYL
;
A
#
# COMPACT_ATOMS: atom_id res chain seq x y z
N ARG A 1 -15.62 -7.33 11.08
CA ARG A 1 -14.86 -6.27 11.80
C ARG A 1 -13.39 -6.16 11.33
N ALA A 2 -12.67 -7.26 11.07
CA ALA A 2 -11.27 -7.19 10.59
C ALA A 2 -11.14 -6.44 9.25
N TYR A 3 -11.96 -6.81 8.25
CA TYR A 3 -12.00 -6.14 6.94
C TYR A 3 -12.15 -4.61 7.04
N GLN A 4 -13.15 -4.11 7.80
CA GLN A 4 -13.38 -2.67 7.94
C GLN A 4 -12.18 -1.92 8.54
N ARG A 5 -11.47 -2.53 9.51
CA ARG A 5 -10.27 -1.93 10.10
C ARG A 5 -9.11 -1.90 9.10
N LEU A 6 -8.91 -2.99 8.36
CA LEU A 6 -7.87 -3.09 7.36
C LEU A 6 -8.13 -2.20 6.15
N LEU A 7 -9.39 -2.09 5.72
CA LEU A 7 -9.82 -1.16 4.67
C LEU A 7 -9.52 0.28 5.09
N PHE A 8 -9.84 0.67 6.33
CA PHE A 8 -9.48 1.98 6.84
C PHE A 8 -7.97 2.22 6.84
N SER A 9 -7.17 1.25 7.33
CA SER A 9 -5.70 1.32 7.27
C SER A 9 -5.19 1.47 5.83
N LEU A 10 -5.74 0.71 4.89
CA LEU A 10 -5.38 0.80 3.47
C LEU A 10 -5.74 2.16 2.87
N THR A 11 -6.94 2.69 3.16
CA THR A 11 -7.36 4.02 2.71
C THR A 11 -6.44 5.10 3.28
N PHE A 12 -6.07 5.00 4.55
CA PHE A 12 -5.15 5.94 5.17
C PHE A 12 -3.76 5.87 4.53
N PHE A 13 -3.23 4.67 4.32
CA PHE A 13 -1.98 4.45 3.59
C PHE A 13 -2.02 5.08 2.19
N HIS A 14 -3.08 4.78 1.41
CA HIS A 14 -3.26 5.30 0.06
C HIS A 14 -3.29 6.83 0.02
N ALA A 15 -4.04 7.45 0.95
CA ALA A 15 -4.08 8.89 1.09
C ALA A 15 -2.69 9.47 1.40
N VAL A 16 -1.94 8.87 2.33
CA VAL A 16 -0.59 9.33 2.68
C VAL A 16 0.35 9.28 1.48
N VAL A 17 0.39 8.18 0.72
CA VAL A 17 1.32 8.06 -0.42
C VAL A 17 0.98 9.00 -1.57
N ILE A 18 -0.31 9.27 -1.82
CA ILE A 18 -0.75 10.29 -2.79
C ILE A 18 -0.35 11.67 -2.31
N GLU A 19 -0.70 12.03 -1.08
CA GLU A 19 -0.54 13.38 -0.55
C GLU A 19 0.93 13.76 -0.36
N ARG A 20 1.79 12.76 -0.18
CA ARG A 20 3.24 12.93 -0.10
C ARG A 20 3.83 13.61 -1.35
N LYS A 21 3.18 13.50 -2.53
CA LYS A 21 3.61 14.21 -3.74
C LYS A 21 3.57 15.74 -3.61
N LYS A 22 2.78 16.29 -2.67
CA LYS A 22 2.73 17.74 -2.38
C LYS A 22 4.07 18.29 -1.90
N PHE A 23 4.96 17.44 -1.38
CA PHE A 23 6.28 17.82 -0.89
C PHE A 23 7.38 17.68 -1.95
N LEU A 24 7.04 17.48 -3.22
CA LEU A 24 7.97 17.38 -4.35
C LEU A 24 9.08 16.35 -4.05
N SER A 25 10.35 16.72 -4.23
CA SER A 25 11.51 15.85 -3.99
C SER A 25 11.72 15.46 -2.53
N LEU A 26 11.11 16.15 -1.56
CA LEU A 26 11.09 15.70 -0.16
C LEU A 26 10.05 14.59 0.07
N GLY A 27 9.04 14.53 -0.79
CA GLY A 27 8.04 13.48 -0.81
C GLY A 27 8.57 12.23 -1.50
N TRP A 28 8.90 12.36 -2.79
CA TRP A 28 9.36 11.28 -3.64
C TRP A 28 10.57 11.73 -4.46
N ASN A 29 11.61 10.91 -4.53
CA ASN A 29 12.76 11.20 -5.39
C ASN A 29 12.35 11.15 -6.87
N VAL A 30 11.53 10.16 -7.24
CA VAL A 30 10.93 10.01 -8.56
C VAL A 30 9.41 9.98 -8.40
N ALA A 31 8.71 10.88 -9.07
CA ALA A 31 7.26 11.00 -8.95
C ALA A 31 6.56 9.73 -9.47
N ALA A 32 6.13 8.87 -8.56
CA ALA A 32 5.25 7.75 -8.85
C ALA A 32 3.79 8.23 -8.89
N GLU A 33 3.07 7.83 -9.94
CA GLU A 33 1.64 8.10 -10.06
C GLU A 33 0.83 6.92 -9.48
N PHE A 34 0.47 7.03 -8.21
CA PHE A 34 -0.52 6.15 -7.58
C PHE A 34 -1.93 6.61 -7.95
N ASN A 35 -2.80 5.66 -8.29
CA ASN A 35 -4.16 5.93 -8.74
C ASN A 35 -5.20 4.98 -8.12
N ASP A 36 -6.47 5.22 -8.43
CA ASP A 36 -7.60 4.47 -7.89
C ASP A 36 -7.49 2.96 -8.17
N SER A 37 -6.92 2.57 -9.31
CA SER A 37 -6.73 1.15 -9.65
C SER A 37 -5.77 0.44 -8.69
N ASP A 38 -4.75 1.12 -8.17
CA ASP A 38 -3.84 0.56 -7.15
C ASP A 38 -4.59 0.31 -5.84
N PHE A 39 -5.50 1.22 -5.47
CA PHE A 39 -6.35 1.08 -4.29
C PHE A 39 -7.36 -0.05 -4.45
N GLU A 40 -8.11 -0.08 -5.55
CA GLU A 40 -9.11 -1.11 -5.85
C GLU A 40 -8.49 -2.51 -5.90
N THR A 41 -7.31 -2.65 -6.50
CA THR A 41 -6.56 -3.92 -6.53
C THR A 41 -6.18 -4.35 -5.11
N SER A 42 -5.71 -3.42 -4.28
CA SER A 42 -5.33 -3.71 -2.89
C SER A 42 -6.53 -4.06 -2.00
N GLN A 43 -7.67 -3.41 -2.22
CA GLN A 43 -8.93 -3.76 -1.56
C GLN A 43 -9.38 -5.18 -1.95
N SER A 44 -9.31 -5.51 -3.24
CA SER A 44 -9.66 -6.85 -3.74
C SER A 44 -8.74 -7.92 -3.13
N LEU A 45 -7.44 -7.64 -3.03
CA LEU A 45 -6.46 -8.51 -2.36
C LEU A 45 -6.83 -8.72 -0.88
N LEU A 46 -7.22 -7.67 -0.18
CA LEU A 46 -7.70 -7.75 1.21
C LEU A 46 -8.90 -8.70 1.33
N GLU A 47 -9.87 -8.61 0.42
CA GLU A 47 -11.05 -9.48 0.42
C GLU A 47 -10.67 -10.94 0.19
N VAL A 48 -9.86 -11.22 -0.83
CA VAL A 48 -9.40 -12.58 -1.14
C VAL A 48 -8.63 -13.18 0.04
N LEU A 49 -7.66 -12.46 0.60
CA LEU A 49 -6.83 -12.98 1.69
C LEU A 49 -7.61 -13.23 2.97
N LEU A 50 -8.64 -12.41 3.27
CA LEU A 50 -9.47 -12.59 4.46
C LEU A 50 -10.54 -13.67 4.30
N ASN A 51 -10.93 -14.00 3.07
CA ASN A 51 -11.89 -15.06 2.80
C ASN A 51 -11.22 -16.44 2.69
N ASP A 52 -10.01 -16.51 2.13
CA ASP A 52 -9.34 -17.77 1.81
C ASP A 52 -8.51 -18.34 2.98
N TYR A 53 -8.17 -17.51 3.98
CA TYR A 53 -7.32 -17.91 5.10
C TYR A 53 -8.05 -17.75 6.45
N ALA A 54 -7.88 -18.74 7.33
CA ALA A 54 -8.46 -18.72 8.68
C ALA A 54 -7.82 -17.65 9.59
N GLU A 55 -6.53 -17.36 9.36
CA GLU A 55 -5.76 -16.32 10.04
C GLU A 55 -5.31 -15.28 9.03
N ILE A 56 -5.13 -14.03 9.48
CA ILE A 56 -4.72 -12.93 8.59
C ILE A 56 -3.26 -13.15 8.16
N PRO A 57 -2.98 -13.34 6.85
CA PRO A 57 -1.62 -13.60 6.36
C PRO A 57 -0.86 -12.27 6.21
N TRP A 58 -0.43 -11.69 7.35
CA TRP A 58 0.18 -10.36 7.40
C TRP A 58 1.36 -10.16 6.46
N ASP A 59 2.29 -11.12 6.41
CA ASP A 59 3.49 -10.99 5.58
C ASP A 59 3.15 -11.01 4.09
N ALA A 60 2.23 -11.89 3.68
CA ALA A 60 1.76 -11.96 2.30
C ALA A 60 1.00 -10.70 1.91
N MET A 61 0.10 -10.21 2.78
CA MET A 61 -0.67 -8.99 2.57
C MET A 61 0.25 -7.77 2.40
N ARG A 62 1.21 -7.58 3.31
CA ARG A 62 2.17 -6.48 3.24
C ARG A 62 3.05 -6.58 2.01
N TYR A 63 3.53 -7.78 1.67
CA TYR A 63 4.35 -7.99 0.48
C TYR A 63 3.59 -7.66 -0.80
N LEU A 64 2.36 -8.17 -0.96
CA LEU A 64 1.55 -7.95 -2.15
C LEU A 64 1.21 -6.46 -2.32
N ILE A 65 0.83 -5.77 -1.25
CA ILE A 65 0.51 -4.33 -1.31
C ILE A 65 1.78 -3.50 -1.56
N ALA A 66 2.84 -3.71 -0.76
CA ALA A 66 4.05 -2.88 -0.82
C ALA A 66 4.87 -3.10 -2.09
N GLU A 67 5.08 -4.35 -2.50
CA GLU A 67 6.01 -4.70 -3.58
C GLU A 67 5.26 -4.89 -4.90
N ALA A 68 4.17 -5.67 -4.91
CA ALA A 68 3.50 -6.03 -6.16
C ALA A 68 2.57 -4.93 -6.69
N THR A 69 1.77 -4.31 -5.83
CA THR A 69 0.85 -3.24 -6.25
C THR A 69 1.55 -1.88 -6.31
N TYR A 70 1.98 -1.35 -5.16
CA TYR A 70 2.55 0.01 -5.11
C TYR A 70 4.01 0.04 -5.56
N GLY A 71 4.81 -0.97 -5.20
CA GLY A 71 6.21 -1.07 -5.57
C GLY A 71 6.45 -1.17 -7.08
N GLY A 72 5.49 -1.74 -7.84
CA GLY A 72 5.51 -1.76 -9.30
C GLY A 72 5.47 -0.37 -9.95
N ARG A 73 4.99 0.66 -9.23
CA ARG A 73 5.00 2.07 -9.69
C ARG A 73 6.29 2.81 -9.37
N VAL A 74 7.18 2.22 -8.56
CA VAL A 74 8.34 2.91 -7.98
C VAL A 74 9.63 2.34 -8.56
N THR A 75 10.39 3.19 -9.24
CA THR A 75 11.67 2.85 -9.87
C THR A 75 12.88 3.14 -8.98
N ASP A 76 12.78 4.10 -8.06
CA ASP A 76 13.84 4.44 -7.10
C ASP A 76 13.79 3.53 -5.85
N GLU A 77 14.95 3.03 -5.43
CA GLU A 77 15.04 2.08 -4.31
C GLU A 77 14.73 2.74 -2.96
N TRP A 78 15.05 4.03 -2.79
CA TRP A 78 14.76 4.75 -1.55
C TRP A 78 13.27 5.06 -1.41
N ASP A 79 12.62 5.41 -2.51
CA ASP A 79 11.17 5.55 -2.57
C ASP A 79 10.48 4.20 -2.29
N ARG A 80 11.01 3.09 -2.83
CA ARG A 80 10.49 1.74 -2.56
C ARG A 80 10.60 1.37 -1.08
N ARG A 81 11.73 1.67 -0.45
CA ARG A 81 11.91 1.52 1.00
C ARG A 81 10.88 2.33 1.78
N THR A 82 10.54 3.52 1.32
CA THR A 82 9.55 4.41 1.95
C THR A 82 8.15 3.82 1.87
N VAL A 83 7.72 3.33 0.70
CA VAL A 83 6.44 2.62 0.53
C VAL A 83 6.35 1.43 1.49
N LYS A 84 7.39 0.59 1.52
CA LYS A 84 7.45 -0.58 2.41
C LYS A 84 7.36 -0.21 3.88
N SER A 85 8.01 0.88 4.30
CA SER A 85 7.93 1.39 5.66
C SER A 85 6.50 1.81 6.04
N TYR A 86 5.79 2.48 5.14
CA TYR A 86 4.41 2.89 5.39
C TYR A 86 3.45 1.69 5.47
N VAL A 87 3.59 0.73 4.56
CA VAL A 87 2.78 -0.50 4.61
C VAL A 87 3.01 -1.23 5.93
N ASN A 88 4.25 -1.44 6.35
CA ASN A 88 4.56 -2.11 7.62
C ASN A 88 4.08 -1.34 8.86
N GLN A 89 3.92 -0.02 8.77
CA GLN A 89 3.45 0.80 9.87
C GLN A 89 1.92 0.83 9.98
N TYR A 90 1.21 0.83 8.86
CA TYR A 90 -0.25 1.01 8.83
C TYR A 90 -1.05 -0.29 8.72
N LEU A 91 -0.47 -1.33 8.11
CA LEU A 91 -1.01 -2.69 7.97
C LEU A 91 -0.20 -3.63 8.85
#